data_AF-A0AAJ0SEY7-F1
#
_entry.id   AF-A0AAJ0SEY7-F1
#
_cell.length_a   1.000
_cell.length_b   1.000
_cell.length_c   1.000
_cell.angle_alpha   90.00
_cell.angle_beta   90.00
_cell.angle_gamma   90.00
#
_symmetry.space_group_name_H-M   'P 1'
#
loop_
_entity.id
_entity.type
_entity.pdbx_description
1 polymer ?
#
loop_
_entity_poly.entity_id
_entity_poly.type
_entity_poly.pdbx_seq_one_letter_code
_entity_poly.pdbx_strand_id
1 'polypeptide(L)'
;MIEQLHPRIIENKDWATLLFVLTFAVVAMTKSAYETRFSEFSKLIFSDKYAKIYRDNNHLKSSFTVGLFFVQVISYAFFIQLTMHIFSEDTKTGTYSILKTDWILFIQIATFLLYFILAKFLIEKIVATSFNIEEFADLFNLQKVTYRTYIGVLVLPINAILFYYDNIPKIIPLAIIGISLCISLYSYFISIKTYQNVIISKLFYFILYLCALEIAPYYFLYYWITKVSA
;
A
#
# COMPACT_ATOMS: atom_id res chain seq x y z
N MET A 1 21.24 7.22 50.51
CA MET A 1 20.47 7.83 49.41
C MET A 1 20.69 6.94 48.20
N ILE A 2 19.77 6.00 47.96
CA ILE A 2 19.87 5.08 46.82
C ILE A 2 19.38 5.86 45.61
N GLU A 3 20.30 6.23 44.74
CA GLU A 3 20.01 6.86 43.46
C GLU A 3 19.16 5.87 42.66
N GLN A 4 17.86 6.16 42.52
CA GLN A 4 16.97 5.39 41.67
C GLN A 4 17.39 5.64 40.23
N LEU A 5 18.23 4.76 39.70
CA LEU A 5 18.60 4.76 38.30
C LEU A 5 17.34 4.38 37.50
N HIS A 6 16.61 5.38 37.00
CA HIS A 6 15.59 5.15 35.99
C HIS A 6 16.29 4.55 34.77
N PRO A 7 15.98 3.31 34.36
CA PRO A 7 16.49 2.80 33.11
C PRO A 7 15.90 3.69 32.00
N ARG A 8 16.73 4.56 31.43
CA ARG A 8 16.41 5.22 30.17
C ARG A 8 16.35 4.09 29.14
N ILE A 9 15.15 3.59 28.86
CA ILE A 9 14.93 2.73 27.70
C ILE A 9 15.30 3.59 26.50
N ILE A 10 16.49 3.34 25.95
CA ILE A 10 16.94 4.01 24.74
C ILE A 10 16.12 3.39 23.62
N GLU A 11 14.95 3.95 23.34
CA GLU A 11 14.22 3.64 22.12
C GLU A 11 15.12 4.01 20.94
N ASN A 12 15.64 3.00 20.25
CA ASN A 12 16.46 3.20 19.07
C ASN A 12 15.56 3.66 17.91
N LYS A 13 15.46 4.98 17.69
CA LYS A 13 14.71 5.61 16.60
C LYS A 13 15.54 5.79 15.32
N ASP A 14 16.82 5.44 15.37
CA ASP A 14 17.78 5.77 14.30
C ASP A 14 17.50 4.97 13.03
N TRP A 15 17.09 3.71 13.17
CA TRP A 15 16.75 2.85 12.03
C TRP A 15 15.55 3.39 11.23
N ALA A 16 14.52 3.89 11.91
CA ALA A 16 13.32 4.44 11.27
C ALA A 16 13.64 5.74 10.55
N THR A 17 14.45 6.60 11.18
CA THR A 17 14.94 7.85 10.58
C THR A 17 15.72 7.58 9.29
N LEU A 18 16.64 6.61 9.32
CA LEU A 18 17.41 6.20 8.15
C LEU A 18 16.50 5.72 7.02
N LEU A 19 15.51 4.88 7.33
CA LEU A 19 14.55 4.40 6.34
C LEU A 19 13.70 5.53 5.75
N PHE A 20 13.22 6.48 6.55
CA PHE A 20 12.50 7.64 6.01
C PHE A 20 13.38 8.44 5.04
N VAL A 21 14.61 8.75 5.44
CA VAL A 21 15.56 9.49 4.58
C VAL A 21 15.83 8.73 3.28
N LEU A 22 16.08 7.43 3.35
CA LEU A 22 16.28 6.58 2.18
C LEU A 22 15.05 6.60 1.26
N THR A 23 13.85 6.48 1.84
CA THR A 23 12.60 6.43 1.07
C THR A 23 12.31 7.78 0.39
N PHE A 24 12.53 8.89 1.07
CA PHE A 24 12.45 10.23 0.47
C PHE A 24 13.50 10.44 -0.62
N ALA A 25 14.73 9.92 -0.43
CA ALA A 25 15.77 9.98 -1.44
C ALA A 25 15.33 9.23 -2.71
N VAL A 26 14.72 8.06 -2.60
CA VAL A 26 14.17 7.32 -3.76
C VAL A 26 13.07 8.12 -4.46
N VAL A 27 12.18 8.79 -3.73
CA VAL A 27 11.16 9.68 -4.33
C VAL A 27 11.82 10.85 -5.08
N ALA A 28 12.84 11.47 -4.49
CA ALA A 28 13.56 12.57 -5.13
C ALA A 28 14.32 12.12 -6.38
N MET A 29 14.99 10.97 -6.32
CA MET A 29 15.69 10.37 -7.47
C MET A 29 14.73 10.01 -8.60
N THR A 30 13.59 9.38 -8.29
CA THR A 30 12.58 9.03 -9.30
C THR A 30 11.96 10.27 -9.94
N LYS A 31 11.69 11.32 -9.16
CA LYS A 31 11.27 12.63 -9.69
C LYS A 31 12.33 13.25 -10.61
N SER A 32 13.60 13.23 -10.21
CA SER A 32 14.69 13.83 -11.01
C SER A 32 14.96 13.06 -12.30
N ALA A 33 14.88 11.73 -12.28
CA ALA A 33 15.14 10.90 -13.45
C ALA A 33 13.97 10.87 -14.44
N TYR A 34 12.73 11.07 -13.97
CA TYR A 34 11.51 10.93 -14.77
C TYR A 34 10.53 12.09 -14.54
N GLU A 35 11.02 13.34 -14.64
CA GLU A 35 10.27 14.55 -14.27
C GLU A 35 8.89 14.65 -14.95
N THR A 36 8.83 14.47 -16.27
CA THR A 36 7.56 14.55 -17.02
C THR A 36 6.57 13.48 -16.57
N ARG A 37 7.04 12.26 -16.29
CA ARG A 37 6.19 11.16 -15.81
C ARG A 37 5.72 11.42 -14.38
N PHE A 38 6.61 11.89 -13.52
CA PHE A 38 6.28 12.21 -12.13
C PHE A 38 5.29 13.37 -12.02
N SER A 39 5.39 14.38 -12.90
CA SER A 39 4.43 15.49 -12.93
C SER A 39 3.03 15.07 -13.37
N GLU A 40 2.90 14.06 -14.23
CA GLU A 40 1.59 13.53 -14.60
C GLU A 40 1.07 12.57 -13.51
N PHE A 41 1.97 11.79 -12.89
CA PHE A 41 1.66 10.94 -11.73
C PHE A 41 1.17 11.77 -10.53
N SER A 42 1.80 12.90 -10.21
CA SER A 42 1.39 13.76 -9.09
C SER A 42 -0.03 14.32 -9.25
N LYS A 43 -0.49 14.47 -10.50
CA LYS A 43 -1.81 14.98 -10.88
C LYS A 43 -2.89 13.89 -10.96
N LEU A 44 -2.61 12.64 -10.58
CA LEU A 44 -3.59 11.53 -10.61
C LEU A 44 -4.88 11.81 -9.82
N ILE A 45 -4.85 12.64 -8.77
CA ILE A 45 -6.07 13.07 -8.04
C ILE A 45 -6.97 13.97 -8.89
N PHE A 46 -6.36 14.80 -9.75
CA PHE A 46 -7.05 15.86 -10.48
C PHE A 46 -7.31 15.52 -11.95
N SER A 47 -6.59 14.55 -12.50
CA SER A 47 -6.66 14.23 -13.92
C SER A 47 -6.35 12.76 -14.21
N ASP A 48 -7.29 12.10 -14.92
CA ASP A 48 -7.11 10.75 -15.47
C ASP A 48 -6.11 10.70 -16.64
N LYS A 49 -5.45 11.83 -16.96
CA LYS A 49 -4.53 11.98 -18.08
C LYS A 49 -3.34 11.02 -17.97
N TYR A 50 -2.84 10.75 -16.76
CA TYR A 50 -1.79 9.75 -16.55
C TYR A 50 -2.25 8.33 -16.94
N ALA A 51 -3.44 7.92 -16.51
CA ALA A 51 -4.02 6.61 -16.83
C ALA A 51 -4.32 6.44 -18.33
N LYS A 52 -4.64 7.54 -19.02
CA LYS A 52 -4.90 7.54 -20.47
C LYS A 52 -3.62 7.57 -21.32
N ILE A 53 -2.58 8.30 -20.90
CA ILE A 53 -1.35 8.49 -21.68
C ILE A 53 -0.37 7.32 -21.50
N TYR A 54 -0.22 6.80 -20.29
CA TYR A 54 0.74 5.72 -19.99
C TYR A 54 0.10 4.34 -20.08
N ARG A 55 -0.74 4.15 -21.12
CA ARG A 55 -1.45 2.90 -21.44
C ARG A 55 -0.52 1.80 -21.95
N ASP A 56 0.75 2.08 -22.27
CA ASP A 56 1.62 1.09 -22.89
C ASP A 56 2.30 0.14 -21.89
N ASN A 57 2.11 -1.16 -22.11
CA ASN A 57 2.70 -2.27 -21.35
C ASN A 57 4.23 -2.22 -21.26
N ASN A 58 4.90 -1.52 -22.19
CA ASN A 58 6.36 -1.39 -22.18
C ASN A 58 6.89 -0.47 -21.05
N HIS A 59 6.02 0.29 -20.40
CA HIS A 59 6.38 1.17 -19.27
C HIS A 59 6.23 0.52 -17.89
N LEU A 60 5.58 -0.65 -17.80
CA LEU A 60 5.45 -1.46 -16.57
C LEU A 60 6.80 -1.89 -16.00
N LYS A 61 7.77 -2.19 -16.87
CA LYS A 61 9.14 -2.61 -16.51
C LYS A 61 10.11 -1.44 -16.39
N SER A 62 9.62 -0.22 -16.17
CA SER A 62 10.51 0.93 -15.98
C SER A 62 10.97 1.02 -14.52
N SER A 63 12.23 1.39 -14.33
CA SER A 63 12.81 1.63 -13.00
C SER A 63 12.00 2.64 -12.17
N PHE A 64 11.21 3.50 -12.82
CA PHE A 64 10.24 4.38 -12.18
C PHE A 64 9.21 3.63 -11.34
N THR A 65 8.50 2.65 -11.94
CA THR A 65 7.46 1.89 -11.26
C THR A 65 8.04 1.05 -10.13
N VAL A 66 9.23 0.46 -10.34
CA VAL A 66 9.92 -0.34 -9.32
C VAL A 66 10.34 0.51 -8.13
N GLY A 67 10.92 1.69 -8.38
CA GLY A 67 11.33 2.61 -7.32
C GLY A 67 10.16 3.10 -6.48
N LEU A 68 9.06 3.49 -7.12
CA LEU A 68 7.86 3.93 -6.40
C LEU A 68 7.14 2.78 -5.71
N PHE A 69 7.18 1.56 -6.26
CA PHE A 69 6.68 0.36 -5.59
C PHE A 69 7.41 0.08 -4.27
N PHE A 70 8.74 0.23 -4.26
CA PHE A 70 9.53 0.12 -3.04
C PHE A 70 9.11 1.15 -1.98
N VAL A 71 8.91 2.41 -2.40
CA VAL A 71 8.38 3.48 -1.53
C VAL A 71 7.00 3.12 -0.98
N GLN A 72 6.12 2.56 -1.81
CA GLN A 72 4.79 2.13 -1.42
C GLN A 72 4.82 1.07 -0.31
N VAL A 73 5.67 0.05 -0.44
CA VAL A 73 5.78 -1.04 0.55
C VAL A 73 6.25 -0.50 1.90
N ILE A 74 7.29 0.33 1.91
CA ILE A 74 7.80 0.93 3.15
C ILE A 74 6.75 1.83 3.80
N SER A 75 6.09 2.67 3.02
CA SER A 75 5.06 3.59 3.53
C SER A 75 3.90 2.83 4.17
N TYR A 76 3.38 1.78 3.53
CA TYR A 76 2.32 0.98 4.15
C TYR A 76 2.78 0.18 5.37
N ALA A 77 4.02 -0.34 5.37
CA ALA A 77 4.55 -1.02 6.54
C ALA A 77 4.60 -0.09 7.77
N PHE A 78 5.12 1.13 7.61
CA PHE A 78 5.10 2.14 8.67
C PHE A 78 3.68 2.50 9.10
N PHE A 79 2.77 2.71 8.14
CA PHE A 79 1.39 3.07 8.46
C PHE A 79 0.67 1.99 9.28
N ILE A 80 0.85 0.71 8.92
CA ILE A 80 0.26 -0.41 9.66
C ILE A 80 0.85 -0.49 11.07
N GLN A 81 2.18 -0.43 11.21
CA GLN A 81 2.84 -0.48 12.52
C GLN A 81 2.39 0.67 13.43
N LEU A 82 2.33 1.89 12.91
CA LEU A 82 1.87 3.07 13.66
C LEU A 82 0.40 2.95 14.07
N THR A 83 -0.44 2.44 13.17
CA THR A 83 -1.85 2.19 13.48
C THR A 83 -1.98 1.13 14.58
N MET A 84 -1.24 0.02 14.50
CA MET A 84 -1.25 -1.02 15.54
C MET A 84 -0.84 -0.45 16.90
N HIS A 85 0.21 0.36 16.98
CA HIS A 85 0.63 1.03 18.21
C HIS A 85 -0.49 1.92 18.78
N ILE A 86 -1.03 2.86 17.99
CA ILE A 86 -2.07 3.82 18.43
C ILE A 86 -3.35 3.11 18.92
N PHE A 87 -3.73 2.00 18.29
CA PHE A 87 -4.91 1.24 18.73
C PHE A 87 -4.61 0.36 19.96
N SER A 88 -3.36 -0.12 20.13
CA SER A 88 -2.95 -0.96 21.25
C SER A 88 -2.85 -0.23 22.59
N GLU A 89 -2.51 1.08 22.59
CA GLU A 89 -2.35 1.91 23.81
C GLU A 89 -3.60 1.95 24.72
N ASP A 90 -4.79 1.69 24.18
CA ASP A 90 -6.05 1.79 24.90
C ASP A 90 -6.46 0.46 25.59
N THR A 91 -5.78 -0.64 25.24
CA THR A 91 -6.02 -1.94 25.86
C THR A 91 -5.23 -2.00 27.18
N LYS A 92 -5.84 -1.52 28.27
CA LYS A 92 -5.37 -1.63 29.66
C LYS A 92 -5.28 -3.09 30.19
N THR A 93 -5.03 -4.06 29.32
CA THR A 93 -4.75 -5.45 29.65
C THR A 93 -3.31 -5.71 29.18
N GLY A 94 -2.39 -5.75 30.14
CA GLY A 94 -0.94 -5.79 29.95
C GLY A 94 -0.41 -7.07 29.31
N THR A 95 -0.79 -7.36 28.07
CA THR A 95 -0.38 -8.57 27.37
C THR A 95 0.52 -8.27 26.16
N TYR A 96 0.37 -7.14 25.45
CA TYR A 96 1.30 -6.72 24.38
C TYR A 96 1.27 -5.19 24.17
N SER A 97 2.33 -4.48 24.57
CA SER A 97 2.57 -3.09 24.12
C SER A 97 3.41 -3.15 22.84
N ILE A 98 2.80 -2.85 21.69
CA ILE A 98 3.47 -2.93 20.39
C ILE A 98 4.34 -1.70 20.23
N LEU A 99 5.63 -1.78 20.50
CA LEU A 99 6.51 -0.60 20.44
C LEU A 99 6.60 -0.06 19.01
N LYS A 100 6.35 1.25 18.83
CA LYS A 100 6.48 1.90 17.51
C LYS A 100 7.89 1.82 16.92
N THR A 101 8.91 1.57 17.75
CA THR A 101 10.32 1.44 17.36
C THR A 101 10.78 -0.02 17.19
N ASP A 102 9.87 -0.99 17.26
CA ASP A 102 10.21 -2.39 17.02
C ASP A 102 10.55 -2.65 15.54
N TRP A 103 11.84 -2.82 15.28
CA TRP A 103 12.38 -3.09 13.94
C TRP A 103 12.06 -4.51 13.43
N ILE A 104 11.87 -5.48 14.33
CA ILE A 104 11.55 -6.87 13.96
C ILE A 104 10.13 -6.92 13.42
N LEU A 105 9.21 -6.29 14.15
CA LEU A 105 7.81 -6.17 13.74
C LEU A 105 7.67 -5.41 12.42
N PHE A 106 8.45 -4.34 12.23
CA PHE A 106 8.51 -3.64 10.93
C PHE A 106 8.89 -4.58 9.79
N ILE A 107 9.97 -5.35 9.93
CA ILE A 107 10.43 -6.28 8.88
C ILE A 107 9.40 -7.37 8.61
N GLN A 108 8.75 -7.91 9.64
CA GLN A 108 7.68 -8.91 9.47
C GLN A 108 6.51 -8.33 8.66
N ILE A 109 6.03 -7.13 9.00
CA ILE A 109 4.95 -6.46 8.28
C ILE A 109 5.37 -6.17 6.83
N ALA A 110 6.56 -5.60 6.63
CA ALA A 110 7.07 -5.27 5.30
C ALA A 110 7.21 -6.52 4.41
N THR A 111 7.76 -7.61 4.96
CA THR A 111 7.94 -8.88 4.23
C THR A 111 6.58 -9.51 3.90
N PHE A 112 5.65 -9.52 4.84
CA PHE A 112 4.29 -10.01 4.61
C PHE A 112 3.57 -9.21 3.53
N LEU A 113 3.62 -7.88 3.59
CA LEU A 113 3.05 -7.00 2.57
C LEU A 113 3.66 -7.24 1.20
N LEU A 114 4.98 -7.35 1.12
CA LEU A 114 5.68 -7.60 -0.14
C LEU A 114 5.24 -8.95 -0.74
N TYR A 115 5.26 -10.01 0.06
CA TYR A 115 4.82 -11.33 -0.36
C TYR A 115 3.37 -11.33 -0.82
N PHE A 116 2.47 -10.72 -0.04
CA PHE A 116 1.05 -10.64 -0.37
C PHE A 116 0.80 -9.93 -1.71
N ILE A 117 1.44 -8.79 -1.94
CA ILE A 117 1.27 -8.04 -3.19
C ILE A 117 1.83 -8.81 -4.39
N LEU A 118 3.00 -9.43 -4.25
CA LEU A 118 3.63 -10.21 -5.33
C LEU A 118 2.84 -11.49 -5.64
N ALA A 119 2.41 -12.23 -4.61
CA ALA A 119 1.59 -13.42 -4.78
C ALA A 119 0.28 -13.09 -5.49
N LYS A 120 -0.40 -12.00 -5.08
CA LYS A 120 -1.62 -11.55 -5.76
C LYS A 120 -1.36 -11.23 -7.23
N PHE A 121 -0.31 -10.48 -7.54
CA PHE A 121 0.06 -10.13 -8.92
C PHE A 121 0.35 -11.38 -9.78
N LEU A 122 1.05 -12.38 -9.24
CA LEU A 122 1.35 -13.61 -9.96
C LEU A 122 0.09 -14.43 -10.27
N ILE A 123 -0.83 -14.56 -9.31
CA ILE A 123 -2.09 -15.28 -9.52
C ILE A 123 -2.95 -14.55 -10.56
N GLU A 124 -3.05 -13.22 -10.48
CA GLU A 124 -3.75 -12.39 -11.49
C GLU A 124 -3.17 -12.65 -12.89
N LYS A 125 -1.84 -12.72 -13.02
CA LYS A 125 -1.16 -12.95 -14.30
C LYS A 125 -1.38 -14.36 -14.85
N ILE A 126 -1.27 -15.40 -14.03
CA ILE A 126 -1.52 -16.80 -14.45
C ILE A 126 -2.94 -16.98 -14.99
N VAL A 127 -3.92 -16.40 -14.29
CA VAL A 127 -5.32 -16.48 -14.70
C VAL A 127 -5.56 -15.70 -15.98
N ALA A 128 -4.99 -14.50 -16.11
CA ALA A 128 -5.11 -13.70 -17.32
C ALA A 128 -4.56 -14.43 -18.57
N THR A 129 -3.41 -15.08 -18.44
CA THR A 129 -2.82 -15.89 -19.51
C THR A 129 -3.69 -17.11 -19.83
N SER A 130 -4.23 -17.80 -18.82
CA SER A 130 -5.09 -18.98 -19.01
C SER A 130 -6.37 -18.66 -19.79
N PHE A 131 -6.91 -17.45 -19.63
CA PHE A 131 -8.13 -17.00 -20.30
C PHE A 131 -7.87 -16.15 -21.56
N ASN A 132 -6.61 -16.01 -22.02
CA ASN A 132 -6.23 -15.16 -23.16
C ASN A 132 -6.75 -13.71 -23.05
N ILE A 133 -6.76 -13.16 -21.83
CA ILE A 133 -7.13 -11.76 -21.55
C ILE A 133 -5.96 -10.95 -20.96
N GLU A 134 -4.72 -11.37 -21.24
CA GLU A 134 -3.50 -10.79 -20.67
C GLU A 134 -3.39 -9.28 -20.91
N GLU A 135 -3.65 -8.81 -22.12
CA GLU A 135 -3.55 -7.39 -22.46
C GLU A 135 -4.50 -6.52 -21.60
N PHE A 136 -5.74 -6.98 -21.41
CA PHE A 136 -6.71 -6.28 -20.58
C PHE A 136 -6.31 -6.34 -19.09
N ALA A 137 -5.90 -7.51 -18.61
CA ALA A 137 -5.52 -7.70 -17.21
C ALA A 137 -4.26 -6.90 -16.85
N ASP A 138 -3.26 -6.82 -17.72
CA ASP A 138 -2.03 -6.08 -17.48
C ASP A 138 -2.30 -4.56 -17.42
N LEU A 139 -3.18 -4.02 -18.29
CA LEU A 139 -3.63 -2.63 -18.23
C LEU A 139 -4.35 -2.32 -16.92
N PHE A 140 -5.29 -3.19 -16.53
CA PHE A 140 -6.06 -3.02 -15.31
C PHE A 140 -5.18 -3.11 -14.05
N ASN A 141 -4.23 -4.06 -14.03
CA ASN A 141 -3.28 -4.23 -12.95
C ASN A 141 -2.31 -3.04 -12.85
N LEU A 142 -1.82 -2.51 -13.98
CA LEU A 142 -0.98 -1.30 -14.00
C LEU A 142 -1.70 -0.13 -13.34
N GLN A 143 -2.97 0.09 -13.68
CA GLN A 143 -3.75 1.18 -13.11
C GLN A 143 -3.93 0.97 -11.59
N LYS A 144 -4.34 -0.23 -11.15
CA LYS A 144 -4.47 -0.57 -9.73
C LYS A 144 -3.17 -0.32 -8.95
N VAL A 145 -2.03 -0.79 -9.46
CA VAL A 145 -0.71 -0.61 -8.83
C VAL A 145 -0.35 0.87 -8.77
N THR A 146 -0.61 1.63 -9.83
CA THR A 146 -0.29 3.07 -9.90
C THR A 146 -1.05 3.86 -8.83
N TYR A 147 -2.37 3.68 -8.70
CA TYR A 147 -3.16 4.40 -7.69
C TYR A 147 -2.76 4.01 -6.26
N ARG A 148 -2.50 2.72 -6.02
CA ARG A 148 -2.00 2.25 -4.73
C ARG A 148 -0.63 2.85 -4.40
N THR A 149 0.27 2.89 -5.37
CA THR A 149 1.59 3.52 -5.25
C THR A 149 1.46 5.00 -4.94
N TYR A 150 0.53 5.68 -5.60
CA TYR A 150 0.23 7.08 -5.39
C TYR A 150 -0.23 7.38 -3.95
N ILE A 151 -1.17 6.59 -3.42
CA ILE A 151 -1.59 6.67 -2.02
C ILE A 151 -0.39 6.43 -1.09
N GLY A 152 0.44 5.42 -1.37
CA GLY A 152 1.63 5.12 -0.58
C GLY A 152 2.61 6.30 -0.51
N VAL A 153 2.85 6.99 -1.62
CA VAL A 153 3.71 8.19 -1.67
C VAL A 153 3.11 9.34 -0.86
N LEU A 154 1.79 9.55 -0.91
CA LEU A 154 1.12 10.60 -0.12
C LEU A 154 1.10 10.32 1.38
N VAL A 155 0.96 9.05 1.77
CA VAL A 155 0.95 8.63 3.18
C VAL A 155 2.35 8.70 3.81
N LEU A 156 3.42 8.62 3.02
CA LEU A 156 4.80 8.64 3.51
C LEU A 156 5.15 9.86 4.40
N PRO A 157 4.93 11.13 3.99
CA PRO A 157 5.19 12.28 4.85
C PRO A 157 4.29 12.32 6.08
N ILE A 158 3.07 11.82 5.97
CA ILE A 158 2.14 11.71 7.10
C ILE A 158 2.70 10.72 8.13
N ASN A 159 3.20 9.56 7.69
CA ASN A 159 3.84 8.58 8.57
C ASN A 159 5.04 9.14 9.31
N ALA A 160 5.88 9.94 8.64
CA ALA A 160 7.02 10.59 9.30
C ALA A 160 6.55 11.48 10.45
N ILE A 161 5.52 12.29 10.24
CA ILE A 161 4.93 13.13 11.29
C ILE A 161 4.32 12.26 12.41
N LEU A 162 3.57 11.21 12.05
CA LEU A 162 2.94 10.30 13.00
C LEU A 162 3.97 9.54 13.85
N PHE A 163 5.16 9.25 13.33
CA PHE A 163 6.18 8.49 14.04
C PHE A 163 6.82 9.27 15.20
N TYR A 164 7.12 10.56 14.98
CA TYR A 164 7.79 11.40 15.97
C TYR A 164 6.83 12.12 16.94
N TYR A 165 5.52 12.06 16.70
CA TYR A 165 4.53 12.67 17.58
C TYR A 165 3.91 11.62 18.52
N ASP A 166 3.99 11.84 19.84
CA ASP A 166 3.63 10.82 20.84
C ASP A 166 2.13 10.80 21.22
N ASN A 167 1.35 11.84 20.93
CA ASN A 167 -0.05 11.96 21.38
C ASN A 167 -1.06 12.05 20.22
N ILE A 168 -1.14 11.02 19.40
CA ILE A 168 -1.96 11.04 18.19
C ILE A 168 -3.37 10.51 18.48
N PRO A 169 -4.43 11.31 18.30
CA PRO A 169 -5.78 10.81 18.47
C PRO A 169 -6.11 9.77 17.39
N LYS A 170 -6.79 8.69 17.80
CA LYS A 170 -7.19 7.55 16.96
C LYS A 170 -7.97 7.94 15.70
N ILE A 171 -8.63 9.09 15.72
CA ILE A 171 -9.37 9.63 14.56
C ILE A 171 -8.45 9.87 13.36
N ILE A 172 -7.17 10.18 13.56
CA ILE A 172 -6.23 10.50 12.48
C ILE A 172 -5.93 9.26 11.62
N PRO A 173 -5.40 8.14 12.15
CA PRO A 173 -5.19 6.94 11.34
C PRO A 173 -6.50 6.41 10.75
N LEU A 174 -7.63 6.51 11.46
CA LEU A 174 -8.94 6.11 10.95
C LEU A 174 -9.38 6.94 9.74
N ALA A 175 -9.18 8.27 9.80
CA ALA A 175 -9.48 9.16 8.68
C ALA A 175 -8.59 8.86 7.47
N ILE A 176 -7.30 8.58 7.67
CA ILE A 176 -6.38 8.21 6.59
C ILE A 176 -6.82 6.90 5.93
N ILE A 177 -7.23 5.89 6.71
CA ILE A 177 -7.79 4.64 6.19
C ILE A 177 -9.06 4.92 5.36
N GLY A 178 -9.99 5.71 5.90
CA GLY A 178 -11.23 6.06 5.22
C GLY A 178 -10.99 6.77 3.89
N ILE A 179 -10.12 7.79 3.87
CA ILE A 179 -9.75 8.53 2.65
C ILE A 179 -9.07 7.60 1.63
N SER A 180 -8.12 6.78 2.08
CA SER A 180 -7.43 5.82 1.21
C SER A 180 -8.40 4.82 0.57
N LEU A 181 -9.38 4.32 1.33
CA LEU A 181 -10.42 3.44 0.80
C LEU A 181 -11.32 4.15 -0.22
N CYS A 182 -11.76 5.38 0.07
CA CYS A 182 -12.55 6.17 -0.86
C CYS A 182 -11.83 6.41 -2.18
N ILE A 183 -10.54 6.79 -2.13
CA ILE A 183 -9.71 6.99 -3.34
C ILE A 183 -9.57 5.67 -4.12
N SER A 184 -9.34 4.56 -3.42
CA SER A 184 -9.20 3.24 -4.05
C SER A 184 -10.48 2.79 -4.76
N LEU A 185 -11.64 2.95 -4.11
CA LEU A 185 -12.95 2.63 -4.69
C LEU A 185 -13.29 3.54 -5.88
N TYR A 186 -13.01 4.85 -5.75
CA TYR A 186 -13.23 5.80 -6.83
C TYR A 186 -12.36 5.47 -8.06
N SER A 187 -11.09 5.16 -7.84
CA SER A 187 -10.14 4.77 -8.89
C SER A 187 -10.58 3.48 -9.59
N TYR A 188 -11.09 2.52 -8.82
CA TYR A 188 -11.67 1.28 -9.36
C TYR A 188 -12.89 1.56 -10.24
N PHE A 189 -13.79 2.44 -9.80
CA PHE A 189 -14.95 2.87 -10.58
C PHE A 189 -14.56 3.56 -11.91
N ILE A 190 -13.59 4.47 -11.88
CA ILE A 190 -13.04 5.11 -13.08
C ILE A 190 -12.44 4.08 -14.03
N SER A 191 -11.70 3.11 -13.51
CA SER A 191 -11.07 2.05 -14.30
C SER A 191 -12.13 1.24 -15.05
N ILE A 192 -13.21 0.83 -14.38
CA ILE A 192 -14.33 0.12 -15.00
C ILE A 192 -14.98 0.96 -16.10
N LYS A 193 -15.25 2.24 -15.82
CA LYS A 193 -15.88 3.14 -16.79
C LYS A 193 -14.99 3.37 -18.02
N THR A 194 -13.68 3.46 -17.82
CA THR A 194 -12.71 3.72 -18.89
C THR A 194 -12.57 2.51 -19.83
N TYR A 195 -12.64 1.29 -19.29
CA TYR A 195 -12.48 0.06 -20.07
C TYR A 195 -13.80 -0.67 -20.37
N GLN A 196 -14.94 0.00 -20.20
CA GLN A 196 -16.27 -0.59 -20.31
C GLN A 196 -16.49 -1.35 -21.63
N ASN A 197 -16.05 -0.79 -22.77
CA ASN A 197 -16.23 -1.43 -24.08
C ASN A 197 -15.44 -2.75 -24.22
N VAL A 198 -14.22 -2.80 -23.66
CA VAL A 198 -13.39 -4.02 -23.64
C VAL A 198 -13.97 -5.04 -22.67
N ILE A 199 -14.43 -4.58 -21.49
CA ILE A 199 -15.06 -5.42 -20.47
C ILE A 199 -16.34 -6.07 -21.00
N ILE A 200 -17.21 -5.32 -21.68
CA ILE A 200 -18.47 -5.85 -22.25
C ILE A 200 -18.18 -6.95 -23.27
N SER A 201 -17.10 -6.81 -24.06
CA SER A 201 -16.72 -7.85 -25.04
C SER A 201 -16.29 -9.18 -24.40
N LYS A 202 -15.88 -9.18 -23.12
CA LYS A 202 -15.39 -10.34 -22.37
C LYS A 202 -16.02 -10.42 -20.97
N LEU A 203 -17.31 -10.08 -20.86
CA LEU A 203 -18.00 -9.84 -19.58
C LEU A 203 -17.97 -11.05 -18.65
N PHE A 204 -18.14 -12.26 -19.19
CA PHE A 204 -18.06 -13.50 -18.42
C PHE A 204 -16.67 -13.71 -17.77
N TYR A 205 -15.59 -13.48 -18.51
CA TYR A 205 -14.22 -13.60 -18.00
C TYR A 205 -13.90 -12.53 -16.95
N PHE A 206 -14.47 -11.33 -17.12
CA PHE A 206 -14.34 -10.26 -16.13
C PHE A 206 -15.04 -10.59 -14.81
N ILE A 207 -16.26 -11.14 -14.86
CA ILE A 207 -16.96 -11.60 -13.65
C ILE A 207 -16.18 -12.71 -12.96
N LEU A 208 -15.70 -13.71 -13.72
CA LEU A 208 -14.92 -14.81 -13.17
C LEU A 208 -13.64 -14.31 -12.49
N TYR A 209 -12.94 -13.36 -13.11
CA TYR A 209 -11.77 -12.70 -12.55
C TYR A 209 -12.10 -11.97 -11.23
N LEU A 210 -13.15 -11.15 -11.19
CA LEU A 210 -13.52 -10.43 -9.96
C LEU A 210 -13.89 -11.36 -8.82
N CYS A 211 -14.71 -12.38 -9.10
CA CYS A 211 -15.16 -13.32 -8.08
C CYS A 211 -14.01 -14.18 -7.54
N ALA A 212 -13.19 -14.75 -8.43
CA ALA A 212 -12.16 -15.72 -8.02
C ALA A 212 -10.91 -15.08 -7.43
N LEU A 213 -10.55 -13.88 -7.87
CA LEU A 213 -9.23 -13.30 -7.62
C LEU A 213 -9.26 -12.04 -6.77
N GLU A 214 -10.35 -11.27 -6.84
CA GLU A 214 -10.53 -10.07 -6.03
C GLU A 214 -11.36 -10.37 -4.79
N ILE A 215 -12.49 -11.09 -4.90
CA ILE A 215 -13.43 -11.31 -3.78
C ILE A 215 -13.09 -12.57 -2.96
N ALA A 216 -12.81 -13.70 -3.61
CA ALA A 216 -12.60 -14.98 -2.93
C ALA A 216 -11.45 -14.98 -1.90
N PRO A 217 -10.29 -14.31 -2.12
CA PRO A 217 -9.23 -14.28 -1.11
C PRO A 217 -9.67 -13.59 0.20
N TYR A 218 -10.46 -12.51 0.12
CA TYR A 218 -10.98 -11.85 1.32
C TYR A 218 -12.01 -12.72 2.04
N TYR A 219 -12.86 -13.44 1.30
CA TYR A 219 -13.81 -14.38 1.88
C TYR A 219 -13.09 -15.52 2.62
N PHE A 220 -12.04 -16.08 2.01
CA PHE A 220 -11.24 -17.14 2.63
C PHE A 220 -10.51 -16.66 3.88
N LEU A 221 -9.97 -15.43 3.86
CA LEU A 221 -9.29 -14.82 5.00
C LEU A 221 -10.26 -14.55 6.16
N TYR A 222 -11.46 -14.04 5.86
CA TYR A 222 -12.54 -13.88 6.87
C TYR A 222 -12.94 -15.23 7.50
N TYR A 223 -13.13 -16.26 6.67
CA TYR A 223 -13.47 -17.61 7.16
C TYR A 223 -12.35 -18.18 8.03
N TRP A 224 -11.09 -17.98 7.65
CA TRP A 224 -9.96 -18.46 8.44
C TRP A 224 -9.85 -17.75 9.80
N ILE A 225 -9.99 -16.41 9.84
CA ILE A 225 -9.96 -15.66 11.11
C ILE A 225 -11.09 -16.12 12.04
N THR A 226 -12.32 -16.19 11.54
CA THR A 226 -13.49 -16.60 12.34
C THR A 226 -13.38 -18.02 12.89
N LYS A 227 -12.75 -18.93 12.14
CA LYS A 227 -12.54 -20.31 12.57
C LYS A 227 -11.33 -20.49 13.50
N VAL A 228 -10.32 -19.63 13.41
CA VAL A 228 -9.19 -19.59 14.36
C VAL A 228 -9.61 -18.95 15.69
N SER A 229 -10.59 -18.04 15.67
CA SER A 229 -11.14 -17.40 16.87
C SER A 229 -12.24 -18.20 17.59
N ALA A 230 -12.57 -19.40 17.11
CA ALA A 230 -13.58 -20.31 17.67
C ALA A 230 -12.91 -21.60 18.15
#